data_AF-A0A1W9RMF7-F1
#
_entry.id   AF-A0A1W9RMF7-F1
#
_cell.length_a   1.000
_cell.length_b   1.000
_cell.length_c   1.000
_cell.angle_alpha   90.00
_cell.angle_beta   90.00
_cell.angle_gamma   90.00
#
_symmetry.space_group_name_H-M   'P 1'
#
loop_
_entity.id
_entity.type
_entity.pdbx_description
1 polymer ?
#
loop_
_entity_poly.entity_id
_entity_poly.type
_entity_poly.pdbx_seq_one_letter_code
_entity_poly.pdbx_strand_id
1 'polypeptide(L)'
;ALKEIEEIKLPQIPDEEFRHVFHLYTLCIKKRRDKLLEFLKNKGIEARIYYPQLIPFMKAFSSLSKTKDISSALKIKRKILSLPLHPFLKEKEIKYIISQVKNFFYCTTGYVKGADKVEMAVDM
;
A
#
# COMPACT_ATOMS: atom_id res chain seq x y z
N ALA A 1 3.01 5.19 13.26
CA ALA A 1 2.55 3.79 13.10
C ALA A 1 3.05 3.18 11.79
N LEU A 2 3.12 3.91 10.68
CA LEU A 2 3.82 3.42 9.47
C LEU A 2 5.00 4.32 9.04
N LYS A 3 5.27 5.41 9.77
CA LYS A 3 6.33 6.38 9.46
C LYS A 3 7.73 5.79 9.69
N GLU A 4 7.81 4.79 10.57
CA GLU A 4 9.01 4.06 10.93
C GLU A 4 9.48 3.04 9.88
N ILE A 5 8.69 2.75 8.85
CA ILE A 5 9.07 1.82 7.78
C ILE A 5 9.76 2.61 6.67
N GLU A 6 11.06 2.42 6.51
CA GLU A 6 11.88 3.20 5.57
C GLU A 6 11.43 3.06 4.11
N GLU A 7 10.86 1.90 3.74
CA GLU A 7 10.35 1.63 2.40
C GLU A 7 9.00 2.30 2.10
N ILE A 8 8.34 2.90 3.09
CA ILE A 8 7.04 3.55 2.92
C ILE A 8 7.20 5.06 3.04
N LYS A 9 6.73 5.78 2.02
CA LYS A 9 6.43 7.22 2.12
C LYS A 9 4.92 7.40 2.28
N LEU A 10 4.54 8.09 3.37
CA LEU A 10 3.14 8.42 3.69
C LEU A 10 2.64 9.60 2.85
N PRO A 11 1.31 9.77 2.69
CA PRO A 11 0.73 11.03 2.23
C PRO A 11 1.27 12.20 3.07
N GLN A 12 1.63 13.30 2.40
CA GLN A 12 2.06 14.53 3.07
C GLN A 12 0.93 15.55 3.03
N ILE A 13 0.67 16.19 4.16
CA ILE A 13 -0.18 17.38 4.25
C ILE A 13 0.78 18.58 4.30
N PRO A 14 0.58 19.62 3.45
CA PRO A 14 1.55 20.71 3.31
C PRO A 14 1.82 21.50 4.60
N ASP A 15 0.78 21.82 5.36
CA ASP A 15 0.84 22.52 6.65
C ASP A 15 -0.38 22.18 7.53
N GLU A 16 -0.43 22.74 8.74
CA GLU A 16 -1.51 22.50 9.72
C GLU A 16 -2.83 23.18 9.38
N GLU A 17 -2.84 24.17 8.48
CA GLU A 17 -4.05 24.89 8.04
C GLU A 17 -4.81 24.11 6.97
N PHE A 18 -4.13 23.23 6.23
CA PHE A 18 -4.78 22.36 5.24
C PHE A 18 -5.48 21.16 5.86
N ARG A 19 -6.77 21.03 5.56
CA ARG A 19 -7.54 19.80 5.81
C ARG A 19 -7.65 18.96 4.55
N HIS A 20 -7.25 17.70 4.65
CA HIS A 20 -7.41 16.73 3.58
C HIS A 20 -8.56 15.77 3.91
N VAL A 21 -9.48 15.58 2.96
CA VAL A 21 -10.67 14.71 3.15
C VAL A 21 -10.36 13.22 2.99
N PHE A 22 -9.20 12.88 2.42
CA PHE A 22 -8.72 11.51 2.19
C PHE A 22 -9.74 10.60 1.48
N HIS A 23 -10.05 10.89 0.22
CA HIS A 23 -10.80 9.92 -0.61
C HIS A 23 -10.03 8.59 -0.79
N LEU A 24 -8.70 8.65 -0.79
CA LEU A 24 -7.80 7.50 -0.80
C LEU A 24 -6.66 7.72 0.20
N TYR A 25 -6.25 6.64 0.87
CA TYR A 25 -5.03 6.63 1.68
C TYR A 25 -3.89 5.95 0.92
N THR A 26 -3.21 6.71 0.07
CA THR A 26 -2.20 6.19 -0.87
C THR A 26 -0.78 6.30 -0.32
N LEU A 27 -0.14 5.15 -0.13
CA LEU A 27 1.27 5.03 0.21
C LEU A 27 2.12 5.04 -1.06
N CYS A 28 3.36 5.51 -0.94
CA CYS A 28 4.39 5.30 -1.95
C CYS A 28 5.44 4.31 -1.42
N ILE A 29 5.47 3.13 -2.03
CA ILE A 29 6.32 2.00 -1.64
C ILE A 29 7.59 2.01 -2.50
N LYS A 30 8.76 2.15 -1.86
CA LYS A 30 10.06 2.23 -2.56
C LYS A 30 10.36 0.96 -3.36
N LYS A 31 10.08 -0.22 -2.79
CA LYS A 31 10.35 -1.55 -3.37
C LYS A 31 9.25 -2.55 -2.96
N ARG A 32 9.00 -3.58 -3.79
CA ARG A 32 8.07 -4.69 -3.48
C ARG A 32 6.58 -4.31 -3.37
N ARG A 33 6.14 -3.23 -4.06
CA ARG A 33 4.73 -2.78 -4.05
C ARG A 33 3.75 -3.91 -4.40
N ASP A 34 3.98 -4.61 -5.50
CA ASP A 34 3.07 -5.68 -5.95
C ASP A 34 3.04 -6.87 -4.97
N LYS A 35 4.19 -7.23 -4.37
CA LYS A 35 4.26 -8.26 -3.33
C LYS A 35 3.47 -7.87 -2.07
N LEU A 36 3.53 -6.59 -1.68
CA LEU A 36 2.74 -6.09 -0.55
C LEU A 36 1.24 -6.14 -0.88
N LEU A 37 0.85 -5.74 -2.09
CA LEU A 37 -0.54 -5.82 -2.54
C LEU A 37 -1.07 -7.26 -2.46
N GLU A 38 -0.33 -8.22 -2.99
CA GLU A 38 -0.69 -9.64 -2.95
C GLU A 38 -0.75 -10.17 -1.52
N PHE A 39 0.25 -9.85 -0.68
CA PHE A 39 0.26 -10.21 0.73
C PHE A 39 -0.97 -9.70 1.47
N LEU A 40 -1.31 -8.41 1.31
CA LEU A 40 -2.48 -7.80 1.96
C LEU A 40 -3.78 -8.43 1.47
N LYS A 41 -3.89 -8.71 0.16
CA LYS A 41 -5.05 -9.41 -0.42
C LYS A 41 -5.23 -10.79 0.23
N ASN A 42 -4.15 -11.56 0.40
CA ASN A 42 -4.19 -12.88 1.05
C ASN A 42 -4.51 -12.81 2.55
N LYS A 43 -4.39 -11.62 3.17
CA LYS A 43 -4.84 -11.34 4.55
C LYS A 43 -6.27 -10.77 4.61
N GLY A 44 -7.00 -10.76 3.50
CA GLY A 44 -8.36 -10.21 3.44
C GLY A 44 -8.40 -8.68 3.51
N ILE A 45 -7.29 -7.99 3.25
CA ILE A 45 -7.21 -6.52 3.22
C ILE A 45 -7.31 -6.05 1.77
N GLU A 46 -8.35 -5.28 1.47
CA GLU A 46 -8.62 -4.76 0.11
C GLU A 46 -7.75 -3.54 -0.27
N ALA A 47 -6.43 -3.72 -0.29
CA ALA A 47 -5.53 -2.71 -0.86
C ALA A 47 -5.67 -2.67 -2.39
N ARG A 48 -5.48 -1.49 -3.01
CA ARG A 48 -5.72 -1.27 -4.45
C ARG A 48 -4.71 -0.32 -5.08
N ILE A 49 -4.52 -0.43 -6.39
CA ILE A 49 -3.71 0.51 -7.18
C ILE A 49 -4.66 1.45 -7.93
N TYR A 50 -4.59 2.75 -7.62
CA TYR A 50 -5.30 3.80 -8.33
C TYR A 50 -4.30 4.80 -8.92
N TYR A 51 -4.18 5.00 -10.22
CA TYR A 51 -4.78 4.28 -11.36
C TYR A 51 -3.67 3.48 -12.08
N PRO A 52 -3.93 2.23 -12.52
CA PRO A 52 -2.88 1.38 -13.11
C PRO A 52 -2.41 1.86 -14.49
N GLN A 53 -3.29 2.49 -15.27
CA GLN A 53 -3.00 3.03 -16.59
C GLN A 53 -2.94 4.56 -16.52
N LEU A 54 -1.90 5.15 -17.13
CA LEU A 54 -1.79 6.60 -17.24
C LEU A 54 -2.61 7.11 -18.42
N ILE A 55 -3.18 8.31 -18.28
CA ILE A 55 -4.03 8.96 -19.29
C ILE A 55 -3.46 8.91 -20.71
N PRO A 56 -2.16 9.20 -20.96
CA PRO A 56 -1.62 9.17 -22.32
C PRO A 56 -1.63 7.79 -23.00
N PHE A 57 -1.75 6.71 -22.23
CA PHE A 57 -1.84 5.35 -22.76
C PHE A 57 -3.29 4.86 -22.88
N MET A 58 -4.27 5.64 -22.42
CA MET A 58 -5.68 5.25 -22.50
C MET A 58 -6.20 5.46 -23.92
N LYS A 59 -6.83 4.44 -24.50
CA LYS A 59 -7.34 4.46 -25.89
C LYS A 59 -8.23 5.69 -26.17
N ALA A 60 -9.07 6.06 -25.21
CA ALA A 60 -9.96 7.21 -25.30
C ALA A 60 -9.24 8.56 -25.53
N PHE A 61 -7.95 8.66 -25.17
CA PHE A 61 -7.15 9.88 -25.30
C PHE A 61 -6.10 9.81 -26.42
N SER A 62 -6.10 8.75 -27.23
CA SER A 62 -5.09 8.50 -28.27
C SER A 62 -4.95 9.64 -29.30
N SER A 63 -6.04 10.35 -29.61
CA SER A 63 -6.03 11.52 -30.51
C SER A 63 -5.55 12.82 -29.85
N LEU A 64 -5.55 12.88 -28.52
CA LEU A 64 -5.18 14.05 -27.72
C LEU A 64 -3.79 13.92 -27.09
N SER A 65 -3.25 12.71 -27.01
CA SER A 65 -1.98 12.40 -26.36
C SER A 65 -0.78 12.85 -27.20
N LYS A 66 -0.50 14.15 -27.19
CA LYS A 66 0.79 14.73 -27.63
C LYS A 66 1.73 14.80 -26.43
N THR A 67 2.10 13.65 -25.88
CA THR A 67 2.67 13.62 -24.54
C THR A 67 4.08 14.22 -24.48
N LYS A 68 4.21 15.32 -23.73
CA LYS A 68 5.48 15.81 -23.17
C LYS A 68 5.93 14.91 -22.01
N ASP A 69 7.17 15.04 -21.53
CA ASP A 69 7.80 14.18 -20.52
C ASP A 69 6.86 13.76 -19.36
N ILE A 70 6.57 12.46 -19.26
CA ILE A 70 5.77 11.82 -18.19
C ILE A 70 6.61 10.90 -17.29
N SER A 71 7.93 11.10 -17.24
CA SER A 71 8.86 10.27 -16.48
C SER A 71 8.46 10.14 -15.00
N SER A 72 7.99 11.23 -14.37
CA SER A 72 7.49 11.21 -12.99
C SER A 72 6.25 10.32 -12.82
N ALA A 73 5.29 10.40 -13.73
CA ALA A 73 4.08 9.56 -13.70
C ALA A 73 4.41 8.07 -13.90
N LEU A 74 5.35 7.76 -14.81
CA LEU A 74 5.86 6.41 -15.04
C LEU A 74 6.59 5.83 -13.82
N LYS A 75 7.35 6.67 -13.10
CA LYS A 75 8.04 6.28 -11.87
C LYS A 75 7.06 6.03 -10.73
N ILE A 76 6.08 6.92 -10.53
CA ILE A 76 5.18 6.86 -9.37
C ILE A 76 4.14 5.74 -9.48
N LYS A 77 3.61 5.45 -10.68
CA LYS A 77 2.60 4.38 -10.87
C LYS A 77 3.05 3.01 -10.38
N ARG A 78 4.36 2.76 -10.41
CA ARG A 78 4.99 1.51 -9.96
C ARG A 78 5.18 1.42 -8.44
N LYS A 79 4.95 2.51 -7.72
CA LYS A 79 5.22 2.64 -6.28
C LYS A 79 3.95 2.84 -5.45
N ILE A 80 2.87 3.33 -6.04
CA ILE A 80 1.66 3.67 -5.28
C ILE A 80 0.84 2.44 -4.88
N LEU A 81 0.33 2.44 -3.66
CA LEU A 81 -0.61 1.45 -3.15
C LEU A 81 -1.56 2.13 -2.16
N SER A 82 -2.86 2.03 -2.39
CA SER A 82 -3.88 2.59 -1.51
C SER A 82 -4.37 1.55 -0.52
N LEU A 83 -4.36 1.90 0.76
CA LEU A 83 -4.97 1.09 1.82
C LEU A 83 -6.49 1.36 1.89
N PRO A 84 -7.27 0.43 2.46
CA PRO A 84 -8.70 0.67 2.70
C PRO A 84 -8.92 1.92 3.55
N LEU A 85 -9.86 2.77 3.10
CA LEU A 85 -10.31 3.93 3.84
C LEU A 85 -11.78 4.20 3.49
N HIS A 86 -12.64 4.14 4.50
CA HIS A 86 -14.06 4.49 4.37
C HIS A 86 -14.65 4.83 5.76
N PRO A 87 -15.80 5.52 5.84
CA PRO A 87 -16.37 5.98 7.12
C PRO A 87 -16.68 4.87 8.13
N PHE A 88 -16.98 3.66 7.64
CA PHE A 88 -17.34 2.53 8.50
C PHE A 88 -16.15 1.68 9.00
N LEU A 89 -14.90 2.11 8.73
CA LEU A 89 -13.71 1.35 9.11
C LEU A 89 -13.49 1.45 10.62
N LYS A 90 -13.50 0.31 11.31
CA LYS A 90 -13.39 0.24 12.77
C LYS A 90 -11.92 0.33 13.19
N GLU A 91 -11.69 0.85 14.38
CA GLU A 91 -10.32 0.97 14.93
C GLU A 91 -9.56 -0.36 14.96
N LYS A 92 -10.25 -1.48 15.27
CA LYS A 92 -9.66 -2.82 15.22
C LYS A 92 -9.19 -3.23 13.82
N GLU A 93 -9.91 -2.82 12.78
CA GLU A 93 -9.57 -3.09 11.38
C GLU A 93 -8.38 -2.23 10.96
N ILE A 94 -8.33 -0.96 11.40
CA ILE A 94 -7.18 -0.08 11.20
C ILE A 94 -5.92 -0.68 11.85
N LYS A 95 -6.02 -1.12 13.11
CA LYS A 95 -4.91 -1.79 13.82
C LYS A 95 -4.46 -3.06 13.11
N TYR A 96 -5.42 -3.84 12.58
CA TYR A 96 -5.12 -5.03 11.79
C TYR A 96 -4.37 -4.69 10.49
N ILE A 97 -4.83 -3.68 9.75
CA ILE A 97 -4.16 -3.22 8.52
C ILE A 97 -2.72 -2.78 8.83
N ILE A 98 -2.54 -1.96 9.87
CA ILE A 98 -1.21 -1.49 10.30
C ILE A 98 -0.31 -2.68 10.67
N SER A 99 -0.83 -3.65 11.42
CA SER A 99 -0.03 -4.81 11.85
C SER A 99 0.39 -5.68 10.66
N GLN A 100 -0.49 -5.91 9.69
CA GLN A 100 -0.15 -6.69 8.50
C GLN A 100 0.88 -5.96 7.62
N VAL A 101 0.74 -4.64 7.45
CA VAL A 101 1.76 -3.86 6.73
C VAL A 101 3.12 -3.98 7.43
N LYS A 102 3.18 -3.85 8.76
CA LYS A 102 4.42 -4.04 9.54
C LYS A 102 4.99 -5.44 9.38
N ASN A 103 4.14 -6.48 9.49
CA ASN A 103 4.56 -7.87 9.35
C ASN A 103 5.23 -8.12 7.99
N PHE A 104 4.70 -7.55 6.91
CA PHE A 104 5.31 -7.69 5.58
C PHE A 104 6.74 -7.13 5.51
N PHE A 105 7.02 -6.00 6.19
CA PHE A 105 8.33 -5.35 6.12
C PHE A 105 9.34 -5.84 7.16
N TYR A 106 8.88 -6.26 8.34
CA TYR A 106 9.76 -6.64 9.45
C TYR A 106 9.93 -8.14 9.62
N CYS A 107 8.99 -8.96 9.15
CA CYS A 107 9.12 -10.41 9.23
C CYS A 107 9.85 -10.94 7.98
N THR A 108 11.17 -10.82 7.99
CA THR A 108 12.06 -11.49 7.00
C THR A 108 12.90 -12.60 7.60
N THR A 109 12.57 -13.07 8.80
CA THR A 109 13.20 -14.24 9.43
C THR A 109 12.20 -14.90 10.36
N GLY A 110 12.09 -16.23 10.24
CA GLY A 110 11.35 -17.03 11.21
C GLY A 110 11.94 -16.84 12.60
N TYR A 111 11.18 -16.21 13.49
CA TYR A 111 11.35 -16.36 14.93
C TYR A 111 10.03 -15.96 15.62
N VAL A 112 9.28 -16.96 16.07
CA VAL A 112 8.17 -16.78 17.00
C VAL A 112 8.79 -16.50 18.37
N LYS A 113 8.66 -15.28 18.88
CA LYS A 113 9.04 -14.97 20.25
C LYS A 113 7.79 -14.98 21.14
N GLY A 114 7.57 -16.14 21.77
CA GLY A 114 6.90 -16.29 23.07
C GLY A 114 5.38 -16.38 23.08
N ALA A 115 4.87 -17.61 23.17
CA ALA A 115 3.90 -18.10 24.16
C ALA A 115 3.22 -19.35 23.59
N ASP A 116 3.33 -20.43 24.37
CA ASP A 116 2.62 -21.70 24.27
C ASP A 116 2.92 -22.61 23.07
N LYS A 117 3.61 -23.71 23.41
CA LYS A 117 3.76 -24.90 22.57
C LYS A 117 2.39 -25.33 22.04
N VAL A 118 2.22 -25.28 20.72
CA VAL A 118 1.39 -26.25 20.00
C VAL A 118 2.22 -26.68 18.79
N GLU A 119 2.60 -27.95 18.79
CA GLU A 119 3.17 -28.64 17.65
C GLU A 119 2.26 -28.45 16.44
N MET A 120 2.85 -28.18 15.28
CA MET A 120 2.21 -28.56 14.03
C MET A 120 3.25 -29.23 13.14
N ALA A 121 2.99 -30.52 12.94
CA ALA A 121 3.78 -31.46 12.20
C ALA A 121 4.02 -30.99 10.76
N VAL A 122 5.21 -31.34 10.29
CA VAL A 122 5.58 -31.38 8.90
C VAL A 122 4.85 -32.57 8.27
N ASP A 123 4.07 -32.35 7.23
CA ASP A 123 3.72 -33.41 6.29
C ASP A 123 3.64 -32.84 4.86
N MET A 124 4.61 -33.32 4.07
CA MET A 124 4.66 -33.51 2.60
C MET A 124 4.53 -32.30 1.66
#